data_AF-A0A2K8T7G6-F1
#
_entry.id   AF-A0A2K8T7G6-F1
#
_cell.length_a   1.000
_cell.length_b   1.000
_cell.length_c   1.000
_cell.angle_alpha   90.00
_cell.angle_beta   90.00
_cell.angle_gamma   90.00
#
_symmetry.space_group_name_H-M   'P 1'
#
loop_
_entity.id
_entity.type
_entity.pdbx_description
1 polymer ?
#
loop_
_entity_poly.entity_id
_entity_poly.type
_entity_poly.pdbx_seq_one_letter_code
_entity_poly.pdbx_strand_id
1 'polypeptide(L)'
;MVKTREQSLSDLAHRIELLIAKRSEINQEISTLNKSDVAESGCWIVRYRAKGKGGAYWYYKWQSSEPIFVTKNGNKSCHQYIGKAGSPAFLKAVEMMKNRTKIEALNQVLHTLELGLNDLVEEAARFQK
;
A
#
# COMPACT_ATOMS: atom_id res chain seq x y z
N MET A 1 -36.54 21.64 10.08
CA MET A 1 -37.08 20.72 11.11
C MET A 1 -35.90 20.12 11.86
N VAL A 2 -35.93 20.14 13.20
CA VAL A 2 -34.91 19.49 14.04
C VAL A 2 -35.20 17.99 14.04
N LYS A 3 -34.20 17.13 13.77
CA LYS A 3 -34.36 15.67 13.84
C LYS A 3 -34.70 15.26 15.28
N THR A 4 -35.55 14.24 15.45
CA THR A 4 -35.78 13.66 16.78
C THR A 4 -34.53 12.92 17.27
N ARG A 5 -34.44 12.67 18.58
CA ARG A 5 -33.33 11.89 19.18
C ARG A 5 -33.22 10.51 18.54
N GLU A 6 -34.35 9.83 18.34
CA GLU A 6 -34.41 8.51 17.70
C GLU A 6 -33.91 8.56 16.25
N GLN A 7 -34.33 9.57 15.48
CA GLN A 7 -33.83 9.78 14.11
C GLN A 7 -32.32 10.04 14.07
N SER A 8 -31.78 10.74 15.06
CA SER A 8 -30.35 11.04 15.15
C SER A 8 -29.53 9.80 15.54
N LEU A 9 -30.03 8.98 16.46
CA LEU A 9 -29.38 7.71 16.84
C LEU A 9 -29.41 6.68 15.70
N SER A 10 -30.51 6.60 14.96
CA SER A 10 -30.61 5.72 13.80
C SER A 10 -29.67 6.14 12.67
N ASP A 11 -29.57 7.44 12.40
CA ASP A 11 -28.62 8.02 11.43
C ASP A 11 -27.17 7.71 11.81
N LEU A 12 -26.82 7.88 13.08
CA LEU A 12 -25.50 7.57 13.62
C LEU A 12 -25.15 6.08 13.47
N ALA A 13 -26.06 5.18 13.87
CA ALA A 13 -25.86 3.74 13.73
C ALA A 13 -25.63 3.34 12.26
N HIS A 14 -26.42 3.91 11.34
CA HIS A 14 -26.26 3.66 9.91
C HIS A 14 -24.90 4.15 9.39
N ARG A 15 -24.45 5.34 9.78
CA ARG A 15 -23.13 5.87 9.40
C ARG A 15 -21.99 4.99 9.93
N ILE A 16 -22.10 4.46 11.15
CA ILE A 16 -21.13 3.51 11.72
C ILE A 16 -21.07 2.24 10.87
N GLU A 17 -22.22 1.64 10.55
CA GLU A 17 -22.30 0.44 9.72
C GLU A 17 -21.65 0.64 8.35
N LEU A 18 -21.90 1.79 7.70
CA LEU A 18 -21.29 2.13 6.41
C LEU A 18 -19.77 2.21 6.50
N LEU A 19 -19.21 2.86 7.53
CA LEU A 19 -17.76 2.95 7.70
C LEU A 19 -17.13 1.59 8.03
N ILE A 20 -17.78 0.77 8.85
CA ILE A 20 -17.32 -0.59 9.16
C ILE A 20 -17.30 -1.46 7.89
N ALA A 21 -18.37 -1.42 7.10
CA ALA A 21 -18.47 -2.15 5.84
C ALA A 21 -17.34 -1.72 4.88
N LYS A 22 -17.09 -0.41 4.74
CA LYS A 22 -16.03 0.11 3.87
C LYS A 22 -14.64 -0.27 4.34
N ARG A 23 -14.40 -0.23 5.65
CA ARG A 23 -13.16 -0.72 6.26
C ARG A 23 -12.93 -2.20 5.98
N SER A 24 -13.98 -3.02 6.06
CA SER A 24 -13.91 -4.45 5.76
C SER A 24 -13.55 -4.72 4.29
N GLU A 25 -14.18 -4.01 3.36
CA GLU A 25 -13.89 -4.07 1.91
C GLU A 25 -12.41 -3.80 1.63
N ILE A 26 -11.86 -2.71 2.17
CA ILE A 26 -10.45 -2.32 1.95
C ILE A 26 -9.49 -3.33 2.58
N ASN A 27 -9.77 -3.82 3.80
CA ASN A 27 -8.96 -4.86 4.43
C ASN A 27 -8.93 -6.16 3.61
N GLN A 28 -10.04 -6.52 2.97
CA GLN A 28 -10.11 -7.68 2.09
C GLN A 28 -9.28 -7.48 0.82
N GLU A 29 -9.27 -6.26 0.25
CA GLU A 29 -8.42 -5.92 -0.89
C GLU A 29 -6.93 -6.01 -0.53
N ILE A 30 -6.51 -5.44 0.60
CA ILE A 30 -5.13 -5.54 1.11
C ILE A 30 -4.75 -7.01 1.33
N SER A 31 -5.62 -7.80 1.96
CA SER A 31 -5.40 -9.23 2.17
C SER A 31 -5.22 -10.00 0.86
N THR A 32 -5.98 -9.63 -0.17
CA THR A 32 -5.87 -10.22 -1.51
C THR A 32 -4.54 -9.86 -2.17
N LEU A 33 -4.12 -8.58 -2.09
CA LEU A 33 -2.83 -8.13 -2.61
C LEU A 33 -1.65 -8.82 -1.91
N ASN A 34 -1.71 -8.99 -0.58
CA ASN A 34 -0.66 -9.67 0.19
C ASN A 34 -0.50 -11.16 -0.13
N LYS A 35 -1.47 -11.80 -0.80
CA LYS A 35 -1.32 -13.17 -1.30
C LYS A 35 -0.54 -13.26 -2.60
N SER A 36 -0.29 -12.13 -3.27
CA SER A 36 0.54 -12.04 -4.46
C SER A 36 1.98 -11.66 -4.10
N ASP A 37 2.87 -11.63 -5.10
CA ASP A 37 4.21 -11.09 -4.89
C ASP A 37 4.12 -9.56 -4.64
N VAL A 38 4.59 -9.11 -3.47
CA VAL A 38 4.60 -7.70 -3.04
C VAL A 38 6.03 -7.29 -2.72
N ALA A 39 6.44 -6.09 -3.14
CA ALA A 39 7.74 -5.55 -2.76
C ALA A 39 7.81 -5.29 -1.25
N GLU A 40 8.99 -5.34 -0.64
CA GLU A 40 9.16 -4.81 0.72
C GLU A 40 8.90 -3.30 0.74
N SER A 41 8.51 -2.74 1.90
CA SER A 41 8.34 -1.28 2.00
C SER A 41 9.67 -0.55 1.76
N GLY A 42 9.60 0.65 1.20
CA GLY A 42 10.79 1.42 0.85
C GLY A 42 11.59 0.84 -0.31
N CYS A 43 10.96 0.04 -1.18
CA CYS A 43 11.57 -0.45 -2.41
C CYS A 43 11.27 0.45 -3.62
N TRP A 44 12.24 0.61 -4.52
CA TRP A 44 12.05 1.34 -5.78
C TRP A 44 12.93 0.79 -6.92
N ILE A 45 12.61 1.12 -8.16
CA ILE A 45 13.38 0.72 -9.33
C ILE A 45 14.17 1.93 -9.86
N VAL A 46 15.49 1.77 -10.00
CA VAL A 46 16.38 2.81 -10.52
C VAL A 46 16.94 2.41 -11.88
N ARG A 47 17.00 3.39 -12.78
CA ARG A 47 17.58 3.28 -14.12
C ARG A 47 19.05 3.71 -14.12
N TYR A 48 19.89 2.93 -14.79
CA TYR A 48 21.32 3.16 -14.92
C TYR A 48 21.76 3.15 -16.38
N ARG A 49 22.71 4.01 -16.72
CA ARG A 49 23.35 4.05 -18.04
C ARG A 49 24.75 3.44 -17.94
N ALA A 50 25.06 2.51 -18.83
CA ALA A 50 26.41 1.99 -19.01
C ALA A 50 26.92 2.27 -20.43
N LYS A 51 28.23 2.45 -20.57
CA LYS A 51 28.89 2.50 -21.88
C LYS A 51 29.31 1.08 -22.25
N GLY A 52 28.89 0.60 -23.42
CA GLY A 52 29.31 -0.69 -23.97
C GLY A 52 30.01 -0.52 -25.32
N LYS A 53 30.55 -1.63 -25.86
CA LYS A 53 31.26 -1.64 -27.15
C LYS A 53 30.40 -1.12 -28.33
N GLY A 54 29.08 -1.33 -28.29
CA GLY A 54 28.13 -0.87 -29.31
C GLY A 54 27.37 0.42 -28.96
N GLY A 55 27.88 1.21 -28.02
CA GLY A 55 27.21 2.43 -27.53
C GLY A 55 26.65 2.29 -26.12
N ALA A 56 25.94 3.32 -25.66
CA ALA A 56 25.37 3.32 -24.33
C ALA A 56 24.12 2.43 -24.26
N TYR A 57 23.99 1.65 -23.19
CA TYR A 57 22.79 0.86 -22.90
C TYR A 57 22.25 1.18 -21.51
N TRP A 58 20.95 0.91 -21.34
CA TRP A 58 20.24 1.12 -20.08
C TRP A 58 19.98 -0.22 -19.40
N TYR A 59 20.09 -0.22 -18.08
CA TYR A 59 19.71 -1.33 -17.23
C TYR A 59 19.11 -0.81 -15.93
N TYR A 60 18.51 -1.71 -15.15
CA TYR A 60 17.76 -1.36 -13.97
C TYR A 60 18.26 -2.14 -12.76
N LYS A 61 18.19 -1.50 -11.59
CA LYS A 61 18.36 -2.16 -10.30
C LYS A 61 17.11 -1.96 -9.46
N TRP A 62 16.71 -3.01 -8.76
CA TRP A 62 15.82 -2.92 -7.62
C TRP A 62 16.63 -2.39 -6.44
N GLN A 63 16.13 -1.35 -5.78
CA GLN A 63 16.70 -0.73 -4.60
C GLN A 63 15.76 -0.89 -3.40
N SER A 64 16.32 -0.90 -2.21
CA SER A 64 15.61 -0.86 -0.93
C SER A 64 16.39 0.01 0.05
N SER A 65 15.68 0.62 1.01
CA SER A 65 16.31 1.31 2.13
C SER A 65 17.11 0.36 3.02
N GLU A 66 16.68 -0.89 3.12
CA GLU A 66 17.28 -1.91 3.97
C GLU A 66 18.02 -2.98 3.14
N PRO A 67 19.06 -3.64 3.69
CA PRO A 67 19.76 -4.69 3.00
C PRO A 67 18.93 -5.97 2.99
N ILE A 68 18.04 -6.11 1.99
CA ILE A 68 17.10 -7.24 1.86
C ILE A 68 17.48 -8.23 0.76
N PHE A 69 18.30 -7.83 -0.21
CA PHE A 69 18.64 -8.68 -1.35
C PHE A 69 19.85 -9.57 -1.03
N VAL A 70 19.68 -10.87 -1.12
CA VAL A 70 20.77 -11.84 -0.88
C VAL A 70 21.66 -11.92 -2.12
N THR A 71 22.94 -11.64 -1.93
CA THR A 71 23.97 -11.76 -2.98
C THR A 71 24.43 -13.21 -3.15
N LYS A 72 25.16 -13.50 -4.23
CA LYS A 72 25.74 -14.83 -4.48
C LYS A 72 26.62 -15.36 -3.34
N ASN A 73 27.21 -14.46 -2.56
CA ASN A 73 28.10 -14.80 -1.45
C ASN A 73 27.34 -14.91 -0.12
N GLY A 74 26.00 -14.84 -0.13
CA GLY A 74 25.16 -14.88 1.07
C GLY A 74 25.00 -13.54 1.81
N ASN A 75 25.83 -12.54 1.49
CA ASN A 75 25.72 -11.20 2.07
C ASN A 75 24.44 -10.50 1.62
N LYS A 76 23.83 -9.71 2.49
CA LYS A 76 22.68 -8.86 2.15
C LYS A 76 23.13 -7.55 1.50
N SER A 77 22.32 -7.01 0.60
CA SER A 77 22.56 -5.76 -0.13
C SER A 77 21.28 -4.95 -0.26
N CYS A 78 21.41 -3.63 -0.34
CA CYS A 78 20.32 -2.70 -0.62
C CYS A 78 19.91 -2.68 -2.11
N HIS A 79 20.62 -3.41 -2.99
CA HIS A 79 20.28 -3.44 -4.41
C HIS A 79 20.45 -4.80 -5.11
N GLN A 80 19.59 -5.03 -6.11
CA GLN A 80 19.65 -6.19 -7.00
C GLN A 80 19.57 -5.76 -8.47
N TYR A 81 20.45 -6.29 -9.32
CA TYR A 81 20.35 -6.10 -10.77
C TYR A 81 19.14 -6.88 -11.31
N ILE A 82 18.24 -6.18 -12.01
CA ILE A 82 17.00 -6.76 -12.56
C ILE A 82 16.93 -6.68 -14.09
N GLY A 83 18.06 -6.46 -14.77
CA GLY A 83 18.13 -6.55 -16.22
C GLY A 83 17.78 -5.27 -16.97
N LYS A 84 17.45 -5.45 -18.25
CA LYS A 84 16.95 -4.41 -19.15
C LYS A 84 15.44 -4.27 -19.01
N ALA A 85 14.90 -3.17 -19.54
CA ALA A 85 13.45 -2.98 -19.64
C ALA A 85 12.80 -4.17 -20.36
N GLY A 86 11.64 -4.61 -19.87
CA GLY A 86 10.88 -5.73 -20.43
C GLY A 86 11.43 -7.13 -20.11
N SER A 87 12.57 -7.26 -19.42
CA SER A 87 13.03 -8.57 -18.97
C SER A 87 12.11 -9.16 -17.88
N PRO A 88 12.04 -10.49 -17.71
CA PRO A 88 11.16 -11.11 -16.71
C PRO A 88 11.38 -10.59 -15.29
N ALA A 89 12.64 -10.41 -14.88
CA ALA A 89 12.98 -9.85 -13.57
C ALA A 89 12.53 -8.40 -13.40
N PHE A 90 12.65 -7.58 -14.46
CA PHE A 90 12.15 -6.21 -14.48
C PHE A 90 10.61 -6.17 -14.35
N LEU A 91 9.89 -6.95 -15.16
CA LEU A 91 8.42 -6.98 -15.13
C LEU A 91 7.90 -7.47 -13.78
N LYS A 92 8.55 -8.50 -13.20
CA LYS A 92 8.24 -8.97 -11.85
C LYS A 92 8.43 -7.87 -10.81
N ALA A 93 9.55 -7.16 -10.84
CA ALA A 93 9.81 -6.05 -9.91
C ALA A 93 8.77 -4.93 -10.04
N VAL A 94 8.36 -4.59 -11.26
CA VAL A 94 7.30 -3.58 -11.51
C VAL A 94 5.97 -4.03 -10.92
N GLU A 95 5.59 -5.30 -11.11
CA GLU A 95 4.35 -5.85 -10.54
C GLU A 95 4.36 -5.83 -9.01
N MET A 96 5.46 -6.27 -8.41
CA MET A 96 5.65 -6.26 -6.96
C MET A 96 5.61 -4.84 -6.37
N MET A 97 6.22 -3.87 -7.06
CA MET A 97 6.19 -2.46 -6.69
C MET A 97 4.76 -1.90 -6.81
N LYS A 98 4.04 -2.21 -7.89
CA LYS A 98 2.63 -1.82 -8.08
C LYS A 98 1.76 -2.30 -6.93
N ASN A 99 1.90 -3.56 -6.53
CA ASN A 99 1.12 -4.12 -5.42
C ASN A 99 1.44 -3.44 -4.09
N ARG A 100 2.73 -3.16 -3.81
CA ARG A 100 3.15 -2.39 -2.62
C ARG A 100 2.55 -0.99 -2.62
N THR A 101 2.62 -0.26 -3.74
CA THR A 101 2.05 1.09 -3.85
C THR A 101 0.55 1.09 -3.62
N LYS A 102 -0.19 0.09 -4.13
CA LYS A 102 -1.62 -0.06 -3.85
C LYS A 102 -1.88 -0.28 -2.36
N ILE A 103 -1.13 -1.17 -1.71
CA ILE A 103 -1.28 -1.44 -0.27
C ILE A 103 -1.01 -0.17 0.55
N GLU A 104 0.04 0.58 0.24
CA GLU A 104 0.37 1.82 0.95
C GLU A 104 -0.73 2.88 0.79
N ALA A 105 -1.29 3.03 -0.41
CA ALA A 105 -2.43 3.92 -0.64
C ALA A 105 -3.69 3.46 0.12
N LEU A 106 -3.99 2.16 0.11
CA LEU A 106 -5.15 1.60 0.84
C LEU A 106 -5.01 1.77 2.36
N ASN A 107 -3.79 1.63 2.91
CA ASN A 107 -3.52 1.90 4.32
C ASN A 107 -3.75 3.38 4.67
N GLN A 108 -3.40 4.31 3.77
CA GLN A 108 -3.71 5.73 3.98
C GLN A 108 -5.23 5.97 3.99
N VAL A 109 -5.98 5.31 3.11
CA VAL A 109 -7.46 5.38 3.11
C VAL A 109 -8.05 4.79 4.40
N LEU A 110 -7.50 3.67 4.90
CA LEU A 110 -7.91 3.10 6.19
C LEU A 110 -7.71 4.07 7.35
N HIS A 111 -6.61 4.82 7.37
CA HIS A 111 -6.38 5.84 8.39
C HIS A 111 -7.47 6.93 8.36
N THR A 112 -7.88 7.38 7.18
CA THR A 112 -9.00 8.32 7.04
C THR A 112 -10.31 7.73 7.58
N LEU A 113 -10.58 6.44 7.34
CA LEU A 113 -11.77 5.77 7.89
C LEU A 113 -11.71 5.64 9.42
N GLU A 114 -10.53 5.43 9.99
CA GLU A 114 -10.32 5.38 11.44
C GLU A 114 -10.65 6.74 12.09
N LEU A 115 -10.19 7.85 11.50
CA LEU A 115 -10.56 9.19 11.95
C LEU A 115 -12.08 9.39 11.91
N GLY A 116 -12.73 9.03 10.80
CA GLY A 116 -14.18 9.12 10.68
C GLY A 116 -14.94 8.28 11.71
N LEU A 117 -14.44 7.09 12.05
CA LEU A 117 -15.02 6.25 13.11
C LEU A 117 -14.85 6.90 14.49
N ASN A 118 -13.69 7.51 14.78
CA ASN A 118 -13.46 8.23 16.02
C ASN A 118 -14.44 9.39 16.18
N ASP A 119 -14.69 10.16 15.11
CA ASP A 119 -15.68 11.24 15.12
C ASP A 119 -17.09 10.73 15.50
N LEU A 120 -17.48 9.56 14.98
CA LEU A 120 -18.78 8.95 15.32
C LEU A 120 -18.84 8.44 16.77
N VAL A 121 -17.72 7.96 17.32
CA VAL A 121 -17.63 7.58 18.74
C VAL A 121 -17.79 8.81 19.64
N GLU A 122 -17.15 9.92 19.30
CA GLU A 122 -17.33 11.19 20.01
C GLU A 122 -18.76 11.72 19.90
N GLU A 123 -19.38 11.59 18.72
CA GLU A 123 -20.79 11.93 18.50
C GLU A 123 -21.71 11.07 19.38
N ALA A 124 -21.47 9.75 19.43
CA ALA A 124 -22.23 8.80 20.25
C ALA A 124 -22.17 9.14 21.74
N ALA A 125 -21.00 9.54 22.25
CA ALA A 125 -20.81 9.90 23.65
C ALA A 125 -21.66 11.12 24.08
N ARG A 126 -22.04 11.99 23.14
CA ARG A 126 -22.90 13.16 23.43
C ARG A 126 -24.35 12.76 23.71
N PHE A 127 -24.82 11.61 23.22
CA PHE A 127 -26.16 11.11 23.47
C PHE A 127 -26.30 10.36 24.80
N GLN A 128 -25.18 10.08 25.48
CA GLN A 128 -25.14 9.43 26.79
C GLN A 128 -25.09 10.44 27.95
N LYS A 129 -24.86 11.72 27.67
CA LYS A 129 -24.99 12.83 28.62
C LYS A 129 -26.40 13.38 28.61
#